data_AF-A0A4Q3BAF0-F1
#
_entry.id   AF-A0A4Q3BAF0-F1
#
_cell.length_a   1.000
_cell.length_b   1.000
_cell.length_c   1.000
_cell.angle_alpha   90.00
_cell.angle_beta   90.00
_cell.angle_gamma   90.00
#
_symmetry.space_group_name_H-M   'P 1'
#
loop_
_entity.id
_entity.type
_entity.pdbx_description
1 polymer ?
#
loop_
_entity_poly.entity_id
_entity_poly.type
_entity_poly.pdbx_seq_one_letter_code
_entity_poly.pdbx_strand_id
1 'polypeptide(L)'
;YEMLFAYNDSGEIVARQVTIVDLNSGLLSKDKKVFVESYLYGPDGTLLYKRDPFGVESRLRLGQNQLMVGADLRLPWAPDVWEPIITSMQYNPKGQIQGIDYRKGLFTRIEYEPETLLMSRIKSYRDSRLELQDLSLDFDGLDKLKADFDKANLQIQGKHNEIKKLLNGQKLADLEKEVSAIEKPHITESPEMLQAQFNEMQKQLAEYQTIERYASKQLQDWEMKFGSKENLLDKLLENKAELSNVENQISQLKSLPENIADSQEFLDEFNRKMAALDKTQNQMILLREKRADLNASQPEDSTEDLTDKLTQAKSKFEHVLRKGKAYKRIQTELNTILEELDKYTFTPLKSKTEEYFHKLTGGKYQTLRMEETVPADIELNGAWLPASLLSTGTLDLLALATRLAMADFYLEDKSGFIVLDDPLVNLDPQRQEMAAKCLREIAAEKQVIILTCHPSHAAMLQGDLIEL
;
A
#
# COMPACT_ATOMS: atom_id res chain seq x y z
N TYR A 1 9.29 -8.84 -6.75
CA TYR A 1 9.20 -8.98 -5.28
C TYR A 1 10.61 -9.12 -4.75
N GLU A 2 11.04 -8.19 -3.91
CA GLU A 2 12.24 -8.36 -3.09
C GLU A 2 11.81 -8.59 -1.64
N MET A 3 12.49 -9.49 -0.94
CA MET A 3 12.28 -9.74 0.49
C MET A 3 13.60 -9.57 1.23
N LEU A 4 13.57 -8.70 2.24
CA LEU A 4 14.68 -8.40 3.12
C LEU A 4 14.31 -8.80 4.55
N PHE A 5 15.20 -9.53 5.21
CA PHE A 5 15.03 -9.98 6.59
C PHE A 5 16.02 -9.21 7.48
N ALA A 6 15.51 -8.53 8.50
CA ALA A 6 16.34 -7.93 9.53
C ALA A 6 16.49 -8.91 10.70
N TYR A 7 17.72 -9.08 11.20
CA TYR A 7 18.05 -9.98 12.30
C TYR A 7 18.58 -9.19 13.50
N ASN A 8 18.32 -9.66 14.72
CA ASN A 8 19.01 -9.17 15.93
C ASN A 8 20.39 -9.83 16.10
N ASP A 9 21.18 -9.36 17.06
CA ASP A 9 22.52 -9.88 17.37
C ASP A 9 22.53 -11.37 17.78
N SER A 10 21.38 -11.92 18.17
CA SER A 10 21.15 -13.35 18.45
C SER A 10 20.69 -14.18 17.24
N GLY A 11 20.54 -13.58 16.05
CA GLY A 11 20.18 -14.28 14.81
C GLY A 11 18.68 -14.54 14.60
N GLU A 12 17.80 -13.91 15.37
CA GLU A 12 16.34 -14.00 15.21
C GLU A 12 15.81 -12.92 14.26
N ILE A 13 14.79 -13.24 13.45
CA ILE A 13 14.17 -12.28 12.53
C ILE A 13 13.34 -11.26 13.32
N VAL A 14 13.77 -10.00 13.35
CA VAL A 14 13.07 -8.89 14.01
C VAL A 14 12.11 -8.14 13.09
N ALA A 15 12.33 -8.17 11.77
CA ALA A 15 11.39 -7.62 10.79
C ALA A 15 11.54 -8.27 9.41
N ARG A 16 10.45 -8.26 8.64
CA ARG A 16 10.41 -8.69 7.23
C ARG A 16 9.95 -7.54 6.37
N GLN A 17 10.84 -7.02 5.52
CA GLN A 17 10.48 -6.04 4.51
C GLN A 17 10.14 -6.75 3.19
N VAL A 18 8.97 -6.48 2.64
CA VAL A 18 8.51 -6.96 1.34
C VAL A 18 8.37 -5.75 0.42
N THR A 19 9.19 -5.69 -0.63
CA THR A 19 9.07 -4.67 -1.68
C THR A 19 8.38 -5.28 -2.89
N ILE A 20 7.20 -4.78 -3.20
CA ILE A 20 6.43 -5.14 -4.39
C ILE A 20 6.76 -4.10 -5.46
N VAL A 21 7.41 -4.57 -6.53
CA VAL A 21 7.63 -3.78 -7.75
C VAL A 21 6.63 -4.29 -8.77
N ASP A 22 5.56 -3.53 -8.98
CA ASP A 22 4.61 -3.80 -10.05
C ASP A 22 5.09 -3.13 -11.34
N LEU A 23 5.29 -3.95 -12.36
CA LEU A 23 5.76 -3.55 -13.68
C LEU A 23 4.62 -3.48 -14.71
N ASN A 24 3.35 -3.75 -14.34
CA ASN A 24 2.28 -3.94 -15.31
C ASN A 24 0.82 -3.73 -14.83
N SER A 25 0.52 -2.83 -13.88
CA SER A 25 -0.86 -2.35 -13.63
C SER A 25 -1.37 -1.43 -14.76
N GLY A 26 -1.57 -2.01 -15.93
CA GLY A 26 -2.05 -1.37 -17.15
C GLY A 26 -3.55 -1.02 -17.12
N LEU A 27 -3.98 -0.18 -16.17
CA LEU A 27 -5.37 0.28 -16.04
C LEU A 27 -5.55 1.80 -16.11
N LEU A 28 -4.51 2.63 -15.88
CA LEU A 28 -4.67 4.10 -15.82
C LEU A 28 -3.57 4.99 -16.45
N SER A 29 -2.57 4.48 -17.20
CA SER A 29 -1.74 5.36 -18.03
C SER A 29 -1.09 4.67 -19.23
N LYS A 30 -0.79 5.44 -20.29
CA LYS A 30 -0.07 4.96 -21.49
C LYS A 30 1.45 4.83 -21.29
N ASP A 31 1.98 5.38 -20.21
CA ASP A 31 3.40 5.33 -19.88
C ASP A 31 3.66 4.21 -18.86
N LYS A 32 4.73 3.44 -19.06
CA LYS A 32 5.16 2.41 -18.10
C LYS A 32 5.75 3.06 -16.85
N LYS A 33 4.89 3.46 -15.91
CA LYS A 33 5.31 3.81 -14.55
C LYS A 33 5.58 2.54 -13.74
N VAL A 34 6.72 2.50 -13.06
CA VAL A 34 7.04 1.46 -12.09
C VAL A 34 6.40 1.86 -10.77
N PHE A 35 5.46 1.07 -10.27
CA PHE A 35 4.84 1.31 -8.97
C PHE A 35 5.55 0.45 -7.92
N VAL A 36 6.08 1.10 -6.89
CA VAL A 36 6.79 0.45 -5.79
C VAL A 36 5.96 0.60 -4.53
N GLU A 37 5.51 -0.52 -3.97
CA GLU A 37 4.99 -0.58 -2.61
C GLU A 37 5.98 -1.27 -1.69
N SER A 38 6.13 -0.75 -0.47
CA SER A 38 6.99 -1.35 0.55
C SER A 38 6.18 -1.65 1.79
N TYR A 39 6.26 -2.88 2.29
CA TYR A 39 5.59 -3.36 3.49
C TYR A 39 6.63 -3.82 4.50
N LEU A 40 6.48 -3.47 5.77
CA LEU A 40 7.30 -3.96 6.87
C LEU A 40 6.42 -4.71 7.86
N TYR A 41 6.70 -6.00 8.03
CA TYR A 41 6.01 -6.88 8.97
C TYR A 41 6.89 -7.17 10.18
N GLY A 42 6.25 -7.25 11.36
CA GLY A 42 6.86 -7.75 12.58
C GLY A 42 7.11 -9.27 12.55
N PRO A 43 7.77 -9.83 13.59
CA PRO A 43 8.10 -11.26 13.66
C PRO A 43 6.88 -12.19 13.62
N ASP A 44 5.75 -11.69 14.13
CA ASP A 44 4.44 -12.35 14.19
C ASP A 44 3.62 -12.22 12.88
N GLY A 45 4.12 -11.49 11.89
CA GLY A 45 3.42 -11.20 10.64
C GLY A 45 2.50 -9.98 10.70
N THR A 46 2.50 -9.20 11.79
CA THR A 46 1.69 -7.98 11.89
C THR A 46 2.30 -6.86 11.04
N LEU A 47 1.48 -6.15 10.25
CA LEU A 47 1.93 -5.02 9.42
C LEU A 47 2.26 -3.82 10.31
N LEU A 48 3.54 -3.44 10.39
CA LEU A 48 4.02 -2.31 11.18
C LEU A 48 4.06 -1.01 10.37
N TYR A 49 4.43 -1.11 9.09
CA TYR A 49 4.56 0.04 8.19
C TYR A 49 4.22 -0.35 6.75
N LYS A 50 3.57 0.56 6.02
CA LYS A 50 3.39 0.50 4.57
C LYS A 50 3.85 1.83 3.95
N ARG A 51 4.48 1.78 2.79
CA ARG A 51 4.61 2.90 1.84
C ARG A 51 3.90 2.53 0.56
N ASP A 52 2.96 3.38 0.14
CA ASP A 52 2.22 3.21 -1.12
C ASP A 52 2.98 3.78 -2.33
N PRO A 53 2.52 3.55 -3.57
CA PRO A 53 3.23 4.00 -4.76
C PRO A 53 3.22 5.52 -4.97
N PHE A 54 2.41 6.25 -4.21
CA PHE A 54 2.33 7.71 -4.21
C PHE A 54 3.26 8.32 -3.15
N GLY A 55 3.99 7.48 -2.41
CA GLY A 55 4.91 7.89 -1.37
C GLY A 55 4.23 8.23 -0.04
N VAL A 56 2.93 7.95 0.11
CA VAL A 56 2.26 8.05 1.41
C VAL A 56 2.71 6.88 2.27
N GLU A 57 3.19 7.20 3.46
CA GLU A 57 3.61 6.23 4.44
C GLU A 57 2.55 6.10 5.54
N SER A 58 2.27 4.89 5.96
CA SER A 58 1.41 4.58 7.09
C SER A 58 2.15 3.71 8.08
N ARG A 59 1.92 3.95 9.37
CA ARG A 59 2.35 3.08 10.46
C ARG A 59 1.18 2.74 11.36
N LEU A 60 1.08 1.47 11.75
CA LEU A 60 0.04 1.04 12.68
C LEU A 60 0.56 1.18 14.12
N ARG A 61 -0.28 1.71 15.00
CA ARG A 61 -0.05 1.70 16.44
C ARG A 61 -0.82 0.52 17.02
N LEU A 62 -0.09 -0.42 17.63
CA LEU A 62 -0.63 -1.66 18.18
C LEU A 62 -0.70 -1.57 19.70
N GLY A 63 -1.74 -2.16 20.29
CA GLY A 63 -1.86 -2.36 21.74
C GLY A 63 -1.18 -3.65 22.21
N GLN A 64 -1.17 -3.89 23.52
CA GLN A 64 -0.54 -5.07 24.13
C GLN A 64 -1.08 -6.41 23.59
N ASN A 65 -2.29 -6.44 23.04
CA ASN A 65 -2.94 -7.63 22.48
C ASN A 65 -2.77 -7.75 20.95
N GLN A 66 -1.81 -7.05 20.34
CA GLN A 66 -1.62 -6.91 18.87
C GLN A 66 -2.82 -6.36 18.08
N LEU A 67 -3.86 -5.87 18.76
CA LEU A 67 -4.96 -5.14 18.13
C LEU A 67 -4.52 -3.70 17.78
N MET A 68 -5.00 -3.19 16.64
CA MET A 68 -4.72 -1.84 16.18
C MET A 68 -5.42 -0.81 17.07
N VAL A 69 -4.66 0.01 17.80
CA VAL A 69 -5.19 1.09 18.64
C VAL A 69 -5.19 2.44 17.94
N GLY A 70 -4.45 2.57 16.83
CA GLY A 70 -4.45 3.77 15.99
C GLY A 70 -3.60 3.59 14.73
N ALA A 71 -3.61 4.62 13.88
CA ALA A 71 -2.82 4.66 12.66
C ALA A 71 -2.38 6.10 12.38
N ASP A 72 -1.11 6.27 12.05
CA ASP A 72 -0.54 7.56 11.65
C ASP A 72 -0.15 7.50 10.17
N LEU A 73 -0.42 8.56 9.43
CA LEU A 73 0.09 8.76 8.08
C LEU A 73 1.20 9.82 8.07
N ARG A 74 2.13 9.66 7.14
CA ARG A 74 3.13 10.66 6.77
C ARG A 74 3.04 10.86 5.27
N LEU A 75 2.71 12.09 4.89
CA LEU A 75 2.45 12.47 3.51
C LEU A 75 3.77 12.85 2.83
N PRO A 76 3.96 12.57 1.52
CA PRO A 76 5.25 12.78 0.86
C PRO A 76 5.67 14.26 0.83
N TRP A 77 4.71 15.20 0.86
CA TRP A 77 4.94 16.64 0.98
C TRP A 77 5.12 17.14 2.43
N ALA A 78 5.09 16.26 3.42
CA ALA A 78 5.31 16.57 4.84
C ALA A 78 6.17 15.47 5.51
N PRO A 79 7.40 15.22 5.01
CA PRO A 79 8.23 14.07 5.40
C PRO A 79 8.70 14.08 6.86
N ASP A 80 8.55 15.19 7.59
CA ASP A 80 8.91 15.29 9.00
C ASP A 80 7.71 15.14 9.95
N VAL A 81 6.48 15.03 9.41
CA VAL A 81 5.24 15.07 10.20
C VAL A 81 4.46 13.75 10.08
N TRP A 82 4.27 13.09 11.22
CA TRP A 82 3.30 11.99 11.36
C TRP A 82 1.97 12.54 11.87
N GLU A 83 0.91 12.43 11.06
CA GLU A 83 -0.44 12.83 11.41
C GLU A 83 -1.28 11.62 11.83
N PRO A 84 -1.85 11.60 13.06
CA PRO A 84 -2.77 10.54 13.46
C PRO A 84 -4.09 10.67 12.68
N ILE A 85 -4.46 9.63 11.93
CA ILE A 85 -5.75 9.57 11.23
C ILE A 85 -6.77 8.80 12.05
N ILE A 86 -6.37 7.66 12.63
CA ILE A 86 -7.14 6.94 13.64
C ILE A 86 -6.53 7.28 14.99
N THR A 87 -7.30 7.98 15.83
CA THR A 87 -6.86 8.41 17.17
C THR A 87 -7.06 7.33 18.20
N SER A 88 -8.15 6.55 18.07
CA SER A 88 -8.51 5.43 18.94
C SER A 88 -9.40 4.42 18.22
N MET A 89 -9.34 3.16 18.65
CA MET A 89 -10.28 2.11 18.26
C MET A 89 -10.80 1.38 19.50
N GLN A 90 -12.10 1.07 19.50
CA GLN A 90 -12.74 0.24 20.51
C GLN A 90 -13.06 -1.12 19.92
N TYR A 91 -12.80 -2.17 20.71
CA TYR A 91 -13.09 -3.55 20.36
C TYR A 91 -14.09 -4.15 21.35
N ASN A 92 -15.00 -5.00 20.87
CA ASN A 92 -15.86 -5.79 21.73
C ASN A 92 -15.07 -6.99 22.34
N PRO A 93 -15.61 -7.71 23.34
CA PRO A 93 -14.93 -8.86 23.95
C PRO A 93 -14.63 -10.03 23.01
N LYS A 94 -15.23 -10.06 21.81
CA LYS A 94 -14.96 -11.04 20.74
C LYS A 94 -13.86 -10.57 19.77
N GLY A 95 -13.22 -9.42 20.02
CA GLY A 95 -12.14 -8.86 19.18
C GLY A 95 -12.60 -8.14 17.92
N GLN A 96 -13.91 -7.85 17.77
CA GLN A 96 -14.45 -7.11 16.62
C GLN A 96 -14.46 -5.60 16.88
N ILE A 97 -14.29 -4.79 15.84
CA ILE A 97 -14.22 -3.32 15.95
C ILE A 97 -15.61 -2.77 16.26
N GLN A 98 -15.84 -2.29 17.48
CA GLN A 98 -17.10 -1.67 17.89
C GLN A 98 -17.13 -0.16 17.60
N GLY A 99 -15.96 0.49 17.55
CA GLY A 99 -15.85 1.90 17.23
C GLY A 99 -14.47 2.30 16.74
N ILE A 100 -14.45 3.36 15.93
CA ILE A 100 -13.25 4.00 15.42
C ILE A 100 -13.44 5.51 15.61
N ASP A 101 -12.50 6.16 16.28
CA ASP A 101 -12.45 7.61 16.36
C ASP A 101 -11.31 8.11 15.47
N TYR A 102 -11.64 9.12 14.66
CA TYR A 102 -10.74 9.71 13.69
C TYR A 102 -10.38 11.14 14.10
N ARG A 103 -9.35 11.67 13.44
CA ARG A 103 -9.01 13.09 13.53
C ARG A 103 -10.22 13.98 13.20
N LYS A 104 -10.31 15.14 13.86
CA LYS A 104 -11.34 16.18 13.66
C LYS A 104 -12.78 15.79 14.07
N GLY A 105 -12.95 15.01 15.14
CA GLY A 105 -14.27 14.77 15.75
C GLY A 105 -15.19 13.82 14.97
N LEU A 106 -14.67 13.21 13.90
CA LEU A 106 -15.35 12.14 13.18
C LEU A 106 -15.24 10.84 13.98
N PHE A 107 -16.36 10.13 14.14
CA PHE A 107 -16.33 8.80 14.75
C PHE A 107 -17.36 7.87 14.11
N THR A 108 -16.98 6.61 14.02
CA THR A 108 -17.82 5.52 13.52
C THR A 108 -18.13 4.57 14.66
N ARG A 109 -19.37 4.08 14.72
CA ARG A 109 -19.81 3.01 15.60
C ARG A 109 -20.38 1.88 14.75
N ILE A 110 -20.03 0.65 15.12
CA ILE A 110 -20.37 -0.57 14.39
C ILE A 110 -21.13 -1.50 15.33
N GLU A 111 -22.32 -1.89 14.92
CA GLU A 111 -23.19 -2.86 15.60
C GLU A 111 -23.13 -4.18 14.83
N TYR A 112 -23.13 -5.30 15.57
CA TYR A 112 -23.10 -6.65 15.03
C TYR A 112 -24.29 -7.45 15.55
N GLU A 113 -24.79 -8.38 14.73
CA GLU A 113 -25.73 -9.40 15.18
C GLU A 113 -25.06 -10.33 16.21
N PRO A 114 -25.67 -10.58 17.39
CA PRO A 114 -25.04 -11.37 18.45
C PRO A 114 -24.70 -12.82 18.06
N GLU A 115 -25.51 -13.41 17.18
CA GLU A 115 -25.47 -14.81 16.77
C GLU A 115 -24.60 -15.04 15.52
N THR A 116 -24.84 -14.28 14.45
CA THR A 116 -24.17 -14.47 13.15
C THR A 116 -22.81 -13.77 13.08
N LEU A 117 -22.52 -12.84 13.99
CA LEU A 117 -21.38 -11.92 13.96
C LEU A 117 -21.32 -11.03 12.71
N LEU A 118 -22.38 -10.99 11.91
CA LEU A 118 -22.50 -10.09 10.77
C LEU A 118 -22.71 -8.65 11.24
N MET A 119 -22.15 -7.72 10.49
CA MET A 119 -22.27 -6.29 10.74
C MET A 119 -23.68 -5.83 10.36
N SER A 120 -24.48 -5.44 11.35
CA SER A 120 -25.90 -5.09 11.18
C SER A 120 -26.11 -3.60 10.97
N ARG A 121 -25.25 -2.75 11.54
CA ARG A 121 -25.34 -1.29 11.39
C ARG A 121 -23.97 -0.62 11.47
N ILE A 122 -23.71 0.31 10.58
CA ILE A 122 -22.65 1.31 10.74
C ILE A 122 -23.34 2.66 10.92
N LYS A 123 -22.90 3.44 11.91
CA LYS A 123 -23.25 4.86 12.04
C LYS A 123 -21.97 5.69 12.08
N SER A 124 -21.86 6.63 11.16
CA SER A 124 -20.77 7.62 11.11
C SER A 124 -21.31 8.97 11.53
N TYR A 125 -20.64 9.62 12.47
CA TYR A 125 -21.08 10.89 13.05
C TYR A 125 -20.02 11.97 12.86
N ARG A 126 -20.50 13.21 12.79
CA ARG A 126 -19.72 14.44 12.81
C ARG A 126 -20.46 15.43 13.69
N ASP A 127 -19.92 15.70 14.88
CA ASP A 127 -20.50 16.62 15.88
C ASP A 127 -22.01 16.40 16.18
N SER A 128 -22.33 15.16 16.58
CA SER A 128 -23.34 14.82 17.60
C SER A 128 -24.85 14.97 17.38
N ARG A 129 -25.44 15.55 16.30
CA ARG A 129 -26.80 16.15 16.48
C ARG A 129 -27.98 16.15 15.46
N LEU A 130 -28.10 15.32 14.41
CA LEU A 130 -29.29 15.39 13.49
C LEU A 130 -29.93 14.05 13.03
N GLU A 131 -31.26 13.96 13.17
CA GLU A 131 -32.25 13.07 12.50
C GLU A 131 -33.53 13.92 12.21
N LEU A 132 -34.45 13.45 11.35
CA LEU A 132 -35.59 14.20 10.76
C LEU A 132 -36.77 13.25 10.44
N GLN A 133 -38.06 13.64 10.26
CA GLN A 133 -38.86 14.84 10.56
C GLN A 133 -40.34 14.53 10.17
N ASP A 134 -41.38 15.02 10.88
CA ASP A 134 -42.78 14.99 10.40
C ASP A 134 -43.72 16.04 11.08
N LEU A 135 -44.78 16.54 10.40
CA LEU A 135 -45.75 17.52 10.92
C LEU A 135 -47.01 17.76 10.03
N SER A 136 -48.23 17.83 10.61
CA SER A 136 -49.41 18.53 10.02
C SER A 136 -50.59 18.66 11.01
N LEU A 137 -51.40 19.74 10.91
CA LEU A 137 -52.88 19.74 11.02
C LEU A 137 -53.50 21.16 10.88
N ASP A 138 -54.81 21.20 10.58
CA ASP A 138 -55.60 22.36 10.12
C ASP A 138 -56.59 22.86 11.21
N PHE A 139 -56.96 24.15 11.20
CA PHE A 139 -57.39 24.91 12.39
C PHE A 139 -58.83 25.48 12.40
N ASP A 140 -59.48 25.67 11.24
CA ASP A 140 -60.73 26.45 11.12
C ASP A 140 -61.98 25.83 11.81
N GLY A 141 -61.91 24.56 12.25
CA GLY A 141 -63.03 23.86 12.86
C GLY A 141 -63.34 24.24 14.31
N LEU A 142 -62.37 24.79 15.06
CA LEU A 142 -62.43 24.86 16.53
C LEU A 142 -63.26 26.03 17.08
N ASP A 143 -63.14 27.23 16.53
CA ASP A 143 -63.88 28.41 17.04
C ASP A 143 -65.39 28.28 16.80
N LYS A 144 -65.78 27.63 15.70
CA LYS A 144 -67.19 27.32 15.40
C LYS A 144 -67.78 26.36 16.44
N LEU A 145 -67.02 25.34 16.81
CA LEU A 145 -67.39 24.35 17.83
C LEU A 145 -67.61 25.00 19.22
N LYS A 146 -66.75 25.96 19.58
CA LYS A 146 -66.86 26.72 20.83
C LYS A 146 -68.12 27.59 20.86
N ALA A 147 -68.42 28.29 19.77
CA ALA A 147 -69.61 29.12 19.65
C ALA A 147 -70.91 28.29 19.78
N ASP A 148 -70.94 27.10 19.17
CA ASP A 148 -72.07 26.18 19.29
C ASP A 148 -72.22 25.61 20.72
N PHE A 149 -71.11 25.31 21.41
CA PHE A 149 -71.12 24.88 22.82
C PHE A 149 -71.69 25.95 23.75
N ASP A 150 -71.16 27.19 23.72
CA ASP A 150 -71.63 28.26 24.60
C ASP A 150 -73.10 28.63 24.30
N LYS A 151 -73.53 28.57 23.03
CA LYS A 151 -74.93 28.77 22.62
C LYS A 151 -75.87 27.68 23.14
N ALA A 152 -75.47 26.40 23.05
CA ALA A 152 -76.24 25.29 23.58
C ALA A 152 -76.38 25.37 25.11
N ASN A 153 -75.30 25.75 25.80
CA ASN A 153 -75.27 25.90 27.26
C ASN A 153 -76.17 27.06 27.73
N LEU A 154 -76.16 28.20 27.02
CA LEU A 154 -77.10 29.31 27.25
C LEU A 154 -78.56 28.92 27.02
N GLN A 155 -78.84 28.10 25.99
CA GLN A 155 -80.20 27.60 25.73
C GLN A 155 -80.68 26.65 26.84
N ILE A 156 -79.82 25.71 27.30
CA ILE A 156 -80.13 24.85 28.45
C ILE A 156 -80.40 25.70 29.69
N GLN A 157 -79.50 26.63 30.05
CA GLN A 157 -79.69 27.47 31.25
C GLN A 157 -80.94 28.34 31.17
N GLY A 158 -81.26 28.89 29.99
CA GLY A 158 -82.50 29.62 29.76
C GLY A 158 -83.74 28.76 29.99
N LYS A 159 -83.78 27.57 29.39
CA LYS A 159 -84.93 26.65 29.52
C LYS A 159 -85.05 26.02 30.89
N HIS A 160 -83.93 25.70 31.54
CA HIS A 160 -83.92 25.23 32.93
C HIS A 160 -84.46 26.31 33.88
N ASN A 161 -84.15 27.59 33.64
CA ASN A 161 -84.71 28.70 34.42
C ASN A 161 -86.20 29.00 34.11
N GLU A 162 -86.66 28.83 32.86
CA GLU A 162 -88.09 28.91 32.53
C GLU A 162 -88.89 27.77 33.17
N ILE A 163 -88.41 26.53 33.07
CA ILE A 163 -88.99 25.36 33.74
C ILE A 163 -89.03 25.57 35.25
N LYS A 164 -87.96 26.11 35.85
CA LYS A 164 -87.88 26.41 37.29
C LYS A 164 -88.83 27.54 37.72
N LYS A 165 -89.12 28.51 36.85
CA LYS A 165 -90.17 29.52 37.06
C LYS A 165 -91.58 28.90 36.97
N LEU A 166 -91.84 28.08 35.95
CA LEU A 166 -93.13 27.42 35.74
C LEU A 166 -93.47 26.43 36.88
N LEU A 167 -92.46 25.73 37.42
CA LEU A 167 -92.60 24.82 38.57
C LEU A 167 -92.71 25.54 39.92
N ASN A 168 -92.38 26.83 39.99
CA ASN A 168 -92.43 27.70 41.18
C ASN A 168 -91.85 27.09 42.48
N GLY A 169 -90.87 26.18 42.35
CA GLY A 169 -90.19 25.50 43.46
C GLY A 169 -90.70 24.09 43.83
N GLN A 170 -91.78 23.59 43.22
CA GLN A 170 -92.30 22.23 43.47
C GLN A 170 -91.75 21.19 42.46
N LYS A 171 -91.77 19.91 42.82
CA LYS A 171 -91.44 18.81 41.89
C LYS A 171 -92.69 18.39 41.12
N LEU A 172 -92.53 18.12 39.82
CA LEU A 172 -93.62 17.72 38.91
C LEU A 172 -94.47 16.54 39.45
N ALA A 173 -93.81 15.55 40.05
CA ALA A 173 -94.45 14.34 40.59
C ALA A 173 -95.30 14.57 41.86
N ASP A 174 -95.10 15.70 42.56
CA ASP A 174 -95.90 16.04 43.75
C ASP A 174 -97.18 16.78 43.33
N LEU A 175 -97.11 17.63 42.29
CA LEU A 175 -98.25 18.30 41.66
C LEU A 175 -99.25 17.32 41.02
N GLU A 176 -98.77 16.25 40.36
CA GLU A 176 -99.64 15.21 39.81
C GLU A 176 -100.46 14.47 40.89
N LYS A 177 -99.95 14.38 42.13
CA LYS A 177 -100.69 13.81 43.25
C LYS A 177 -101.76 14.75 43.79
N GLU A 178 -101.47 16.03 43.96
CA GLU A 178 -102.44 17.01 44.50
C GLU A 178 -103.66 17.19 43.57
N VAL A 179 -103.46 17.13 42.25
CA VAL A 179 -104.57 17.20 41.27
C VAL A 179 -105.52 15.99 41.37
N SER A 180 -105.05 14.83 41.84
CA SER A 180 -105.87 13.61 41.92
C SER A 180 -106.85 13.55 43.10
N ALA A 181 -106.78 14.50 44.04
CA ALA A 181 -107.43 14.42 45.35
C ALA A 181 -108.48 15.51 45.65
N ILE A 182 -108.88 16.32 44.66
CA ILE A 182 -109.81 17.46 44.85
C ILE A 182 -111.18 17.15 44.20
N GLU A 183 -112.21 17.05 45.03
CA GLU A 183 -113.61 17.13 44.57
C GLU A 183 -113.92 18.55 44.08
N LYS A 184 -114.61 18.66 42.93
CA LYS A 184 -114.83 19.92 42.22
C LYS A 184 -115.71 20.93 42.98
N PRO A 185 -115.29 22.21 43.04
CA PRO A 185 -116.23 23.31 42.90
C PRO A 185 -115.81 24.37 41.87
N HIS A 186 -116.82 25.04 41.31
CA HIS A 186 -116.80 26.25 40.45
C HIS A 186 -115.47 26.78 39.91
N ILE A 187 -115.22 26.50 38.63
CA ILE A 187 -114.25 27.17 37.77
C ILE A 187 -115.00 28.27 36.97
N THR A 188 -114.47 29.49 36.90
CA THR A 188 -115.07 30.62 36.16
C THR A 188 -114.54 30.78 34.73
N GLU A 189 -113.79 29.79 34.25
CA GLU A 189 -113.25 29.69 32.89
C GLU A 189 -113.59 28.31 32.30
N SER A 190 -113.73 28.21 30.98
CA SER A 190 -114.14 26.95 30.32
C SER A 190 -113.10 25.84 30.53
N PRO A 191 -113.50 24.64 31.01
CA PRO A 191 -112.59 23.49 31.13
C PRO A 191 -111.85 23.14 29.83
N GLU A 192 -112.47 23.40 28.68
CA GLU A 192 -111.89 23.13 27.35
C GLU A 192 -110.73 24.08 27.02
N MET A 193 -110.78 25.34 27.47
CA MET A 193 -109.69 26.31 27.25
C MET A 193 -108.49 26.00 28.14
N LEU A 194 -108.71 25.63 29.40
CA LEU A 194 -107.64 25.21 30.31
C LEU A 194 -106.99 23.91 29.82
N GLN A 195 -107.77 22.94 29.32
CA GLN A 195 -107.21 21.72 28.73
C GLN A 195 -106.42 21.99 27.44
N ALA A 196 -106.87 22.93 26.59
CA ALA A 196 -106.15 23.34 25.40
C ALA A 196 -104.81 24.03 25.73
N GLN A 197 -104.80 24.95 26.70
CA GLN A 197 -103.57 25.57 27.19
C GLN A 197 -102.61 24.55 27.82
N PHE A 198 -103.13 23.60 28.61
CA PHE A 198 -102.33 22.53 29.20
C PHE A 198 -101.69 21.63 28.13
N ASN A 199 -102.44 21.26 27.09
CA ASN A 199 -101.92 20.43 25.99
C ASN A 199 -100.85 21.17 25.17
N GLU A 200 -101.04 22.46 24.87
CA GLU A 200 -100.02 23.28 24.20
C GLU A 200 -98.77 23.44 25.07
N MET A 201 -98.93 23.63 26.38
CA MET A 201 -97.80 23.73 27.31
C MET A 201 -97.05 22.39 27.48
N GLN A 202 -97.75 21.24 27.43
CA GLN A 202 -97.12 19.92 27.35
C GLN A 202 -96.36 19.71 26.05
N LYS A 203 -96.90 20.16 24.90
CA LYS A 203 -96.22 20.07 23.61
C LYS A 203 -94.92 20.89 23.61
N GLN A 204 -94.97 22.14 24.08
CA GLN A 204 -93.79 22.98 24.24
C GLN A 204 -92.77 22.37 25.20
N LEU A 205 -93.22 21.77 26.31
CA LEU A 205 -92.35 21.04 27.23
C LEU A 205 -91.64 19.85 26.55
N ALA A 206 -92.34 19.08 25.71
CA ALA A 206 -91.75 17.97 24.96
C ALA A 206 -90.72 18.43 23.91
N GLU A 207 -90.99 19.54 23.22
CA GLU A 207 -90.03 20.18 22.30
C GLU A 207 -88.76 20.62 23.06
N TYR A 208 -88.91 21.29 24.22
CA TYR A 208 -87.77 21.71 25.03
C TYR A 208 -86.99 20.54 25.65
N GLN A 209 -87.65 19.48 26.11
CA GLN A 209 -86.98 18.25 26.58
C GLN A 209 -86.18 17.55 25.46
N THR A 210 -86.65 17.65 24.22
CA THR A 210 -85.94 17.08 23.06
C THR A 210 -84.67 17.88 22.75
N ILE A 211 -84.75 19.22 22.80
CA ILE A 211 -83.59 20.12 22.66
C ILE A 211 -82.61 19.93 23.82
N GLU A 212 -83.09 19.84 25.06
CA GLU A 212 -82.28 19.59 26.26
C GLU A 212 -81.53 18.26 26.18
N ARG A 213 -82.19 17.17 25.75
CA ARG A 213 -81.53 15.87 25.51
C ARG A 213 -80.44 15.95 24.45
N TYR A 214 -80.70 16.62 23.32
CA TYR A 214 -79.72 16.76 22.24
C TYR A 214 -78.49 17.57 22.70
N ALA A 215 -78.73 18.72 23.34
CA ALA A 215 -77.67 19.58 23.84
C ALA A 215 -76.89 18.92 24.99
N SER A 216 -77.55 18.18 25.89
CA SER A 216 -76.90 17.41 26.95
C SER A 216 -76.01 16.30 26.40
N LYS A 217 -76.42 15.63 25.31
CA LYS A 217 -75.57 14.62 24.64
C LYS A 217 -74.32 15.25 24.04
N GLN A 218 -74.44 16.40 23.36
CA GLN A 218 -73.28 17.13 22.83
C GLN A 218 -72.33 17.56 23.96
N LEU A 219 -72.87 18.09 25.06
CA LEU A 219 -72.11 18.37 26.29
C LEU A 219 -71.33 17.16 26.79
N GLN A 220 -71.97 15.98 26.85
CA GLN A 220 -71.35 14.74 27.31
C GLN A 220 -70.27 14.21 26.35
N ASP A 221 -70.50 14.31 25.02
CA ASP A 221 -69.50 13.96 23.99
C ASP A 221 -68.28 14.90 24.03
N TRP A 222 -68.48 16.18 24.38
CA TRP A 222 -67.40 17.15 24.58
C TRP A 222 -66.66 16.95 25.92
N GLU A 223 -67.38 16.69 27.01
CA GLU A 223 -66.81 16.38 28.32
C GLU A 223 -65.99 15.07 28.27
N MET A 224 -66.40 14.07 27.50
CA MET A 224 -65.60 12.85 27.27
C MET A 224 -64.33 13.10 26.44
N LYS A 225 -64.35 14.03 25.48
CA LYS A 225 -63.19 14.35 24.61
C LYS A 225 -62.17 15.30 25.23
N PHE A 226 -62.64 16.24 26.05
CA PHE A 226 -61.83 17.33 26.58
C PHE A 226 -61.74 17.34 28.12
N GLY A 227 -62.54 16.54 28.82
CA GLY A 227 -62.52 16.38 30.28
C GLY A 227 -63.30 17.47 31.02
N SER A 228 -63.06 18.75 30.71
CA SER A 228 -63.76 19.88 31.32
C SER A 228 -63.80 21.09 30.36
N LYS A 229 -64.63 22.10 30.70
CA LYS A 229 -64.64 23.39 29.98
C LYS A 229 -63.29 24.12 30.08
N GLU A 230 -62.59 23.96 31.20
CA GLU A 230 -61.27 24.56 31.46
C GLU A 230 -60.21 23.91 30.56
N ASN A 231 -60.13 22.57 30.53
CA ASN A 231 -59.22 21.85 29.64
C ASN A 231 -59.45 22.15 28.14
N LEU A 232 -60.70 22.37 27.72
CA LEU A 232 -61.01 22.80 26.35
C LEU A 232 -60.52 24.22 26.08
N LEU A 233 -60.63 25.12 27.06
CA LEU A 233 -60.08 26.48 27.00
C LEU A 233 -58.56 26.48 26.96
N ASP A 234 -57.91 25.65 27.77
CA ASP A 234 -56.44 25.50 27.82
C ASP A 234 -55.90 24.98 26.48
N LYS A 235 -56.48 23.90 25.93
CA LYS A 235 -56.11 23.40 24.59
C LYS A 235 -56.33 24.43 23.49
N LEU A 236 -57.35 25.28 23.60
CA LEU A 236 -57.61 26.33 22.61
C LEU A 236 -56.62 27.49 22.77
N LEU A 237 -56.15 27.78 23.99
CA LEU A 237 -55.07 28.73 24.26
C LEU A 237 -53.70 28.20 23.78
N GLU A 238 -53.39 26.93 24.02
CA GLU A 238 -52.19 26.25 23.49
C GLU A 238 -52.18 26.29 21.97
N ASN A 239 -53.24 25.78 21.32
CA ASN A 239 -53.38 25.79 19.87
C ASN A 239 -53.28 27.22 19.30
N LYS A 240 -53.87 28.24 19.97
CA LYS A 240 -53.78 29.64 19.52
C LYS A 240 -52.39 30.24 19.71
N ALA A 241 -51.65 29.82 20.73
CA ALA A 241 -50.24 30.18 20.91
C ALA A 241 -49.36 29.52 19.83
N GLU A 242 -49.62 28.27 19.48
CA GLU A 242 -48.95 27.58 18.36
C GLU A 242 -49.26 28.25 17.02
N LEU A 243 -50.51 28.58 16.73
CA LEU A 243 -50.91 29.32 15.53
C LEU A 243 -50.16 30.67 15.44
N SER A 244 -50.17 31.46 16.52
CA SER A 244 -49.44 32.73 16.59
C SER A 244 -47.92 32.55 16.42
N ASN A 245 -47.34 31.46 16.93
CA ASN A 245 -45.93 31.14 16.72
C ASN A 245 -45.64 30.80 15.24
N VAL A 246 -46.52 30.03 14.59
CA VAL A 246 -46.41 29.69 13.16
C VAL A 246 -46.61 30.94 12.28
N GLU A 247 -47.58 31.81 12.58
CA GLU A 247 -47.79 33.09 11.89
C GLU A 247 -46.58 34.04 12.05
N ASN A 248 -45.97 34.08 13.24
CA ASN A 248 -44.74 34.83 13.47
C ASN A 248 -43.55 34.23 12.71
N GLN A 249 -43.44 32.91 12.60
CA GLN A 249 -42.41 32.25 11.79
C GLN A 249 -42.61 32.54 10.30
N ILE A 250 -43.84 32.45 9.78
CA ILE A 250 -44.19 32.75 8.39
C ILE A 250 -43.91 34.22 8.05
N SER A 251 -44.28 35.17 8.91
CA SER A 251 -44.03 36.60 8.69
C SER A 251 -42.55 37.00 8.84
N GLN A 252 -41.71 36.16 9.45
CA GLN A 252 -40.26 36.30 9.47
C GLN A 252 -39.57 35.65 8.25
N LEU A 253 -40.27 34.86 7.44
CA LEU A 253 -39.73 34.37 6.17
C LEU A 253 -39.53 35.56 5.21
N LYS A 254 -38.40 35.57 4.52
CA LYS A 254 -38.13 36.59 3.50
C LYS A 254 -39.05 36.38 2.31
N SER A 255 -39.53 37.49 1.74
CA SER A 255 -40.30 37.48 0.50
C SER A 255 -39.52 36.80 -0.64
N LEU A 256 -40.26 36.16 -1.55
CA LEU A 256 -39.72 35.65 -2.81
C LEU A 256 -38.99 36.78 -3.59
N PRO A 257 -37.93 36.47 -4.35
CA PRO A 257 -37.26 37.46 -5.20
C PRO A 257 -38.20 38.08 -6.23
N GLU A 258 -38.01 39.36 -6.55
CA GLU A 258 -38.93 40.19 -7.37
C GLU A 258 -39.29 39.63 -8.77
N ASN A 259 -38.54 38.66 -9.29
CA ASN A 259 -38.71 38.06 -10.61
C ASN A 259 -39.31 36.64 -10.61
N ILE A 260 -39.72 36.10 -9.45
CA ILE A 260 -40.21 34.71 -9.35
C ILE A 260 -41.60 34.71 -8.73
N ALA A 261 -42.59 34.24 -9.49
CA ALA A 261 -44.01 34.34 -9.12
C ALA A 261 -44.50 33.16 -8.27
N ASP A 262 -43.81 32.02 -8.33
CA ASP A 262 -44.22 30.79 -7.65
C ASP A 262 -43.09 30.17 -6.79
N SER A 263 -43.48 29.51 -5.71
CA SER A 263 -42.58 28.82 -4.80
C SER A 263 -41.92 27.59 -5.46
N GLN A 264 -42.59 26.88 -6.38
CA GLN A 264 -41.95 25.79 -7.10
C GLN A 264 -40.92 26.31 -8.11
N GLU A 265 -41.21 27.41 -8.81
CA GLU A 265 -40.26 28.05 -9.73
C GLU A 265 -38.98 28.50 -9.00
N PHE A 266 -39.10 29.05 -7.79
CA PHE A 266 -37.94 29.38 -6.94
C PHE A 266 -37.13 28.13 -6.56
N LEU A 267 -37.80 27.06 -6.12
CA LEU A 267 -37.13 25.81 -5.76
C LEU A 267 -36.42 25.16 -6.95
N ASP A 268 -37.03 25.18 -8.14
CA ASP A 268 -36.43 24.67 -9.37
C ASP A 268 -35.20 25.48 -9.79
N GLU A 269 -35.26 26.82 -9.73
CA GLU A 269 -34.11 27.66 -10.05
C GLU A 269 -32.99 27.51 -9.00
N PHE A 270 -33.35 27.42 -7.71
CA PHE A 270 -32.41 27.17 -6.62
C PHE A 270 -31.71 25.81 -6.81
N ASN A 271 -32.47 24.74 -7.08
CA ASN A 271 -31.93 23.40 -7.31
C ASN A 271 -31.01 23.35 -8.55
N ARG A 272 -31.36 24.06 -9.63
CA ARG A 272 -30.49 24.20 -10.82
C ARG A 272 -29.19 24.94 -10.48
N LYS A 273 -29.26 26.02 -9.70
CA LYS A 273 -28.09 26.79 -9.25
C LYS A 273 -27.21 25.99 -8.30
N MET A 274 -27.79 25.22 -7.38
CA MET A 274 -27.06 24.29 -6.50
C MET A 274 -26.36 23.19 -7.29
N ALA A 275 -27.04 22.53 -8.23
CA ALA A 275 -26.42 21.52 -9.10
C ALA A 275 -25.29 22.08 -9.97
N ALA A 276 -25.42 23.33 -10.45
CA ALA A 276 -24.36 24.03 -11.18
C ALA A 276 -23.18 24.41 -10.27
N LEU A 277 -23.45 24.81 -9.03
CA LEU A 277 -22.43 25.10 -8.01
C LEU A 277 -21.64 23.84 -7.66
N ASP A 278 -22.30 22.73 -7.33
CA ASP A 278 -21.67 21.44 -7.04
C ASP A 278 -20.79 20.96 -8.20
N LYS A 279 -21.30 21.04 -9.44
CA LYS A 279 -20.54 20.70 -10.65
C LYS A 279 -19.27 21.55 -10.78
N THR A 280 -19.36 22.85 -10.50
CA THR A 280 -18.23 23.79 -10.57
C THR A 280 -17.23 23.56 -9.42
N GLN A 281 -17.70 23.26 -8.21
CA GLN A 281 -16.85 22.90 -7.07
C GLN A 281 -16.09 21.60 -7.33
N ASN A 282 -16.76 20.57 -7.85
CA ASN A 282 -16.13 19.31 -8.25
C ASN A 282 -15.06 19.52 -9.34
N GLN A 283 -15.32 20.36 -10.35
CA GLN A 283 -14.31 20.74 -11.34
C GLN A 283 -13.12 21.48 -10.71
N MET A 284 -13.37 22.38 -9.73
CA MET A 284 -12.30 23.09 -9.04
C MET A 284 -11.45 22.14 -8.16
N ILE A 285 -12.05 21.12 -7.55
CA ILE A 285 -11.33 20.07 -6.81
C ILE A 285 -10.41 19.29 -7.77
N LEU A 286 -10.95 18.76 -8.87
CA LEU A 286 -10.19 18.02 -9.89
C LEU A 286 -9.03 18.84 -10.49
N LEU A 287 -9.24 20.15 -10.72
CA LEU A 287 -8.18 21.04 -11.21
C LEU A 287 -7.11 21.33 -10.14
N ARG A 288 -7.47 21.36 -8.86
CA ARG A 288 -6.51 21.51 -7.75
C ARG A 288 -5.71 20.23 -7.54
N GLU A 289 -6.33 19.06 -7.61
CA GLU A 289 -5.68 17.75 -7.60
C GLU A 289 -4.69 17.66 -8.76
N LYS A 290 -5.14 17.89 -10.00
CA LYS A 290 -4.25 17.90 -11.17
C LYS A 290 -3.09 18.89 -11.06
N ARG A 291 -3.27 20.03 -10.40
CA ARG A 291 -2.17 20.99 -10.12
C ARG A 291 -1.21 20.46 -9.05
N ALA A 292 -1.74 19.79 -8.02
CA ALA A 292 -0.91 19.13 -7.01
C ALA A 292 -0.09 18.00 -7.63
N ASP A 293 -0.70 17.17 -8.48
CA ASP A 293 -0.02 16.09 -9.22
C ASP A 293 1.11 16.63 -10.11
N LEU A 294 0.86 17.71 -10.86
CA LEU A 294 1.86 18.35 -11.72
C LEU A 294 3.01 18.98 -10.92
N ASN A 295 2.73 19.54 -9.75
CA ASN A 295 3.77 20.06 -8.84
C ASN A 295 4.54 18.94 -8.13
N ALA A 296 3.88 17.82 -7.79
CA ALA A 296 4.52 16.66 -7.17
C ALA A 296 5.34 15.81 -8.16
N SER A 297 5.04 15.93 -9.47
CA SER A 297 5.81 15.30 -10.56
C SER A 297 6.78 16.27 -11.25
N GLN A 298 6.96 17.47 -10.69
CA GLN A 298 8.05 18.36 -11.07
C GLN A 298 9.38 17.73 -10.60
N PRO A 299 10.40 17.60 -11.46
CA PRO A 299 11.73 17.15 -11.02
C PRO A 299 12.28 18.08 -9.94
N GLU A 300 12.85 17.51 -8.86
CA GLU A 300 13.53 18.29 -7.80
C GLU A 300 14.74 19.05 -8.34
N ASP A 301 15.42 18.45 -9.32
CA ASP A 301 16.53 19.05 -10.05
C ASP A 301 16.02 20.08 -11.06
N SER A 302 16.58 21.29 -11.04
CA SER A 302 16.36 22.23 -12.13
C SER A 302 16.95 21.71 -13.43
N THR A 303 16.55 22.30 -14.57
CA THR A 303 17.19 22.01 -15.86
C THR A 303 18.70 22.27 -15.84
N GLU A 304 19.16 23.21 -15.01
CA GLU A 304 20.56 23.58 -14.84
C GLU A 304 21.32 22.48 -14.06
N ASP A 305 20.75 22.00 -12.95
CA ASP A 305 21.28 20.87 -12.16
C ASP A 305 21.40 19.58 -13.01
N LEU A 306 20.41 19.31 -13.87
CA LEU A 306 20.45 18.17 -14.78
C LEU A 306 21.56 18.30 -15.84
N THR A 307 21.81 19.50 -16.37
CA THR A 307 22.96 19.74 -17.26
C THR A 307 24.31 19.60 -16.56
N ASP A 308 24.41 20.01 -15.29
CA ASP A 308 25.63 19.85 -14.49
C ASP A 308 25.88 18.37 -14.16
N LYS A 309 24.86 17.63 -13.73
CA LYS A 309 24.94 16.17 -13.52
C LYS A 309 25.35 15.45 -14.80
N LEU A 310 24.78 15.81 -15.95
CA LEU A 310 25.17 15.27 -17.26
C LEU A 310 26.65 15.56 -17.58
N THR A 311 27.11 16.79 -17.34
CA THR A 311 28.48 17.23 -17.64
C THR A 311 29.50 16.53 -16.74
N GLN A 312 29.21 16.40 -15.45
CA GLN A 312 30.02 15.61 -14.52
C GLN A 312 30.06 14.12 -14.90
N ALA A 313 28.91 13.53 -15.28
CA ALA A 313 28.83 12.14 -15.70
C ALA A 313 29.65 11.88 -16.97
N LYS A 314 29.59 12.76 -17.97
CA LYS A 314 30.42 12.71 -19.19
C LYS A 314 31.91 12.79 -18.85
N SER A 315 32.33 13.75 -18.03
CA SER A 315 33.74 13.89 -17.60
C SER A 315 34.26 12.63 -16.88
N LYS A 316 33.47 12.08 -15.95
CA LYS A 316 33.78 10.81 -15.25
C LYS A 316 33.91 9.64 -16.25
N PHE A 317 32.98 9.52 -17.19
CA PHE A 317 33.00 8.50 -18.24
C PHE A 317 34.26 8.61 -19.14
N GLU A 318 34.60 9.81 -19.62
CA GLU A 318 35.79 10.04 -20.44
C GLU A 318 37.10 9.76 -19.70
N HIS A 319 37.16 10.01 -18.39
CA HIS A 319 38.30 9.64 -17.56
C HIS A 319 38.48 8.12 -17.46
N VAL A 320 37.39 7.39 -17.19
CA VAL A 320 37.40 5.92 -17.14
C VAL A 320 37.72 5.32 -18.51
N LEU A 321 37.14 5.86 -19.59
CA LEU A 321 37.40 5.43 -20.97
C LEU A 321 38.88 5.61 -21.37
N ARG A 322 39.52 6.71 -20.96
CA ARG A 322 40.96 6.92 -21.18
C ARG A 322 41.81 5.86 -20.47
N LYS A 323 41.50 5.55 -19.20
CA LYS A 323 42.17 4.47 -18.46
C LYS A 323 41.97 3.10 -19.10
N GLY A 324 40.74 2.76 -19.50
CA GLY A 324 40.43 1.51 -20.20
C GLY A 324 41.19 1.36 -21.53
N LYS A 325 41.29 2.43 -22.33
CA LYS A 325 42.10 2.45 -23.55
C LYS A 325 43.59 2.26 -23.27
N ALA A 326 44.13 2.88 -22.22
CA ALA A 326 45.52 2.71 -21.82
C ALA A 326 45.84 1.27 -21.39
N TYR A 327 45.01 0.66 -20.54
CA TYR A 327 45.18 -0.75 -20.15
C TYR A 327 45.06 -1.70 -21.33
N LYS A 328 44.09 -1.48 -22.24
CA LYS A 328 43.99 -2.30 -23.47
C LYS A 328 45.26 -2.22 -24.31
N ARG A 329 45.86 -1.03 -24.47
CA ARG A 329 47.14 -0.88 -25.19
C ARG A 329 48.28 -1.65 -24.50
N ILE A 330 48.41 -1.54 -23.18
CA ILE A 330 49.42 -2.28 -22.41
C ILE A 330 49.24 -3.80 -22.57
N GLN A 331 48.00 -4.29 -22.50
CA GLN A 331 47.68 -5.70 -22.71
C GLN A 331 48.04 -6.18 -24.12
N THR A 332 47.72 -5.39 -25.16
CA THR A 332 48.09 -5.72 -26.54
C THR A 332 49.60 -5.81 -26.71
N GLU A 333 50.35 -4.80 -26.21
CA GLU A 333 51.82 -4.79 -26.29
C GLU A 333 52.45 -5.98 -25.55
N LEU A 334 51.96 -6.28 -24.34
CA LEU A 334 52.46 -7.39 -23.53
C LEU A 334 52.17 -8.75 -24.18
N ASN A 335 51.00 -8.93 -24.80
CA ASN A 335 50.70 -10.13 -25.58
C ASN A 335 51.62 -10.26 -26.79
N THR A 336 51.94 -9.18 -27.50
CA THR A 336 52.90 -9.20 -28.61
C THR A 336 54.29 -9.60 -28.14
N ILE A 337 54.77 -9.06 -27.00
CA ILE A 337 56.06 -9.45 -26.41
C ILE A 337 56.08 -10.95 -26.03
N LEU A 338 54.99 -11.49 -25.48
CA LEU A 338 54.87 -12.93 -25.19
C LEU A 338 54.89 -13.78 -26.47
N GLU A 339 54.10 -13.42 -27.48
CA GLU A 339 54.08 -14.11 -28.78
C GLU A 339 55.41 -14.03 -29.54
N GLU A 340 56.25 -13.03 -29.29
CA GLU A 340 57.61 -12.93 -29.80
C GLU A 340 58.58 -13.79 -28.97
N LEU A 341 58.54 -13.70 -27.64
CA LEU A 341 59.36 -14.52 -26.72
C LEU A 341 59.19 -16.02 -26.98
N ASP A 342 57.95 -16.48 -27.18
CA ASP A 342 57.66 -17.88 -27.49
C ASP A 342 58.36 -18.33 -28.79
N LYS A 343 58.28 -17.50 -29.85
CA LYS A 343 58.90 -17.79 -31.15
C LYS A 343 60.43 -17.78 -31.08
N TYR A 344 61.01 -16.77 -30.41
CA TYR A 344 62.45 -16.59 -30.27
C TYR A 344 63.10 -17.60 -29.32
N THR A 345 62.38 -18.13 -28.32
CA THR A 345 62.96 -19.03 -27.31
C THR A 345 62.76 -20.50 -27.66
N PHE A 346 61.52 -20.93 -27.96
CA PHE A 346 61.21 -22.36 -28.09
C PHE A 346 61.73 -22.99 -29.39
N THR A 347 61.70 -22.25 -30.51
CA THR A 347 62.12 -22.81 -31.81
C THR A 347 63.64 -23.07 -31.85
N PRO A 348 64.53 -22.13 -31.45
CA PRO A 348 65.97 -22.40 -31.43
C PRO A 348 66.34 -23.47 -30.38
N LEU A 349 65.75 -23.43 -29.19
CA LEU A 349 65.97 -24.43 -28.14
C LEU A 349 65.60 -25.85 -28.62
N LYS A 350 64.44 -26.00 -29.28
CA LYS A 350 64.01 -27.25 -29.91
C LYS A 350 65.05 -27.74 -30.92
N SER A 351 65.40 -26.92 -31.91
CA SER A 351 66.32 -27.32 -32.98
C SER A 351 67.73 -27.65 -32.46
N LYS A 352 68.22 -26.93 -31.44
CA LYS A 352 69.49 -27.26 -30.78
C LYS A 352 69.41 -28.54 -29.96
N THR A 353 68.30 -28.80 -29.28
CA THR A 353 68.07 -30.06 -28.57
C THR A 353 68.04 -31.24 -29.55
N GLU A 354 67.40 -31.07 -30.71
CA GLU A 354 67.40 -32.06 -31.81
C GLU A 354 68.83 -32.29 -32.35
N GLU A 355 69.60 -31.23 -32.61
CA GLU A 355 71.00 -31.33 -33.06
C GLU A 355 71.87 -32.12 -32.08
N TYR A 356 71.82 -31.78 -30.78
CA TYR A 356 72.60 -32.49 -29.77
C TYR A 356 72.10 -33.92 -29.54
N PHE A 357 70.79 -34.16 -29.51
CA PHE A 357 70.25 -35.50 -29.31
C PHE A 357 70.56 -36.42 -30.49
N HIS A 358 70.57 -35.89 -31.71
CA HIS A 358 71.05 -36.59 -32.90
C HIS A 358 72.52 -36.99 -32.76
N LYS A 359 73.41 -36.06 -32.42
CA LYS A 359 74.85 -36.32 -32.20
C LYS A 359 75.08 -37.38 -31.11
N LEU A 360 74.44 -37.20 -29.96
CA LEU A 360 74.58 -38.08 -28.79
C LEU A 360 74.04 -39.50 -29.02
N THR A 361 73.07 -39.68 -29.92
CA THR A 361 72.41 -40.97 -30.17
C THR A 361 72.77 -41.62 -31.51
N GLY A 362 73.67 -41.01 -32.29
CA GLY A 362 74.13 -41.56 -33.58
C GLY A 362 73.13 -41.43 -34.71
N GLY A 363 72.30 -40.38 -34.66
CA GLY A 363 71.20 -40.17 -35.60
C GLY A 363 70.03 -41.13 -35.45
N LYS A 364 69.99 -41.95 -34.38
CA LYS A 364 68.86 -42.84 -34.08
C LYS A 364 67.58 -42.05 -33.77
N TYR A 365 67.72 -40.90 -33.11
CA TYR A 365 66.63 -39.97 -32.83
C TYR A 365 66.99 -38.62 -33.45
N GLN A 366 66.01 -37.96 -34.07
CA GLN A 366 66.25 -36.78 -34.91
C GLN A 366 65.21 -35.68 -34.63
N THR A 367 63.94 -36.06 -34.56
CA THR A 367 62.83 -35.13 -34.33
C THR A 367 62.25 -35.32 -32.93
N LEU A 368 61.89 -34.22 -32.28
CA LEU A 368 61.14 -34.19 -31.03
C LEU A 368 60.00 -33.17 -31.07
N ARG A 369 59.10 -33.25 -30.10
CA ARG A 369 58.12 -32.21 -29.76
C ARG A 369 58.41 -31.69 -28.37
N MET A 370 58.35 -30.38 -28.23
CA MET A 370 58.43 -29.70 -26.94
C MET A 370 57.02 -29.47 -26.40
N GLU A 371 56.83 -29.71 -25.11
CA GLU A 371 55.75 -29.14 -24.31
C GLU A 371 56.40 -28.04 -23.47
N GLU A 372 56.08 -26.78 -23.78
CA GLU A 372 56.81 -25.60 -23.29
C GLU A 372 58.34 -25.73 -23.48
N THR A 373 59.12 -25.80 -22.39
CA THR A 373 60.58 -25.94 -22.40
C THR A 373 61.09 -27.38 -22.38
N VAL A 374 60.21 -28.40 -22.37
CA VAL A 374 60.58 -29.79 -22.09
C VAL A 374 60.27 -30.70 -23.30
N PRO A 375 61.20 -31.58 -23.73
CA PRO A 375 60.90 -32.61 -24.73
C PRO A 375 59.84 -33.59 -24.22
N ALA A 376 58.68 -33.64 -24.87
CA ALA A 376 57.53 -34.44 -24.47
C ALA A 376 57.40 -35.73 -25.31
N ASP A 377 57.52 -35.64 -26.63
CA ASP A 377 57.50 -36.79 -27.55
C ASP A 377 58.76 -36.82 -28.43
N ILE A 378 59.26 -38.02 -28.72
CA ILE A 378 60.35 -38.27 -29.66
C ILE A 378 59.83 -39.07 -30.86
N GLU A 379 60.25 -38.71 -32.08
CA GLU A 379 60.01 -39.53 -33.26
C GLU A 379 61.01 -40.69 -33.33
N LEU A 380 60.49 -41.91 -33.56
CA LEU A 380 61.28 -43.08 -33.90
C LEU A 380 60.57 -43.86 -35.03
N ASN A 381 61.24 -43.99 -36.18
CA ASN A 381 60.75 -44.75 -37.34
C ASN A 381 59.34 -44.35 -37.82
N GLY A 382 59.01 -43.05 -37.77
CA GLY A 382 57.70 -42.51 -38.16
C GLY A 382 56.58 -42.65 -37.11
N ALA A 383 56.89 -43.17 -35.92
CA ALA A 383 55.99 -43.19 -34.77
C ALA A 383 56.44 -42.19 -33.71
N TRP A 384 55.49 -41.54 -33.04
CA TRP A 384 55.74 -40.68 -31.88
C TRP A 384 55.66 -41.50 -30.60
N LEU A 385 56.68 -41.36 -29.75
CA LEU A 385 56.79 -42.02 -28.46
C LEU A 385 56.96 -40.96 -27.36
N PRO A 386 56.11 -40.96 -26.31
CA PRO A 386 56.33 -40.13 -25.13
C PRO A 386 57.73 -40.36 -24.54
N ALA A 387 58.41 -39.29 -24.14
CA ALA A 387 59.77 -39.35 -23.60
C ALA A 387 59.86 -40.29 -22.38
N SER A 388 58.78 -40.38 -21.59
CA SER A 388 58.65 -41.30 -20.44
C SER A 388 58.74 -42.79 -20.78
N LEU A 389 58.62 -43.18 -22.05
CA LEU A 389 58.79 -44.57 -22.52
C LEU A 389 60.21 -44.89 -23.02
N LEU A 390 61.12 -43.89 -23.02
CA LEU A 390 62.52 -44.11 -23.36
C LEU A 390 63.26 -44.85 -22.23
N SER A 391 64.29 -45.63 -22.58
CA SER A 391 65.14 -46.24 -21.56
C SER A 391 65.94 -45.18 -20.78
N THR A 392 66.32 -45.47 -19.53
CA THR A 392 67.04 -44.54 -18.63
C THR A 392 68.24 -43.86 -19.31
N GLY A 393 69.17 -44.63 -19.87
CA GLY A 393 70.32 -44.06 -20.59
C GLY A 393 69.98 -43.34 -21.91
N THR A 394 68.73 -43.38 -22.38
CA THR A 394 68.22 -42.55 -23.50
C THR A 394 67.58 -41.27 -22.99
N LEU A 395 66.86 -41.34 -21.86
CA LEU A 395 66.42 -40.15 -21.10
C LEU A 395 67.59 -39.29 -20.66
N ASP A 396 68.67 -39.90 -20.16
CA ASP A 396 69.86 -39.17 -19.72
C ASP A 396 70.56 -38.44 -20.88
N LEU A 397 70.61 -39.05 -22.07
CA LEU A 397 71.09 -38.37 -23.28
C LEU A 397 70.16 -37.24 -23.75
N LEU A 398 68.84 -37.40 -23.63
CA LEU A 398 67.87 -36.37 -23.96
C LEU A 398 67.97 -35.18 -22.98
N ALA A 399 68.14 -35.47 -21.69
CA ALA A 399 68.35 -34.48 -20.66
C ALA A 399 69.71 -33.76 -20.83
N LEU A 400 70.77 -34.48 -21.22
CA LEU A 400 72.05 -33.88 -21.58
C LEU A 400 71.92 -32.98 -22.83
N ALA A 401 71.30 -33.46 -23.91
CA ALA A 401 71.04 -32.68 -25.12
C ALA A 401 70.30 -31.37 -24.82
N THR A 402 69.25 -31.44 -23.98
CA THR A 402 68.45 -30.27 -23.60
C THR A 402 69.28 -29.28 -22.80
N ARG A 403 70.08 -29.75 -21.83
CA ARG A 403 70.98 -28.87 -21.05
C ARG A 403 72.05 -28.21 -21.90
N LEU A 404 72.62 -28.91 -22.88
CA LEU A 404 73.59 -28.35 -23.83
C LEU A 404 72.94 -27.30 -24.75
N ALA A 405 71.72 -27.57 -25.25
CA ALA A 405 70.95 -26.59 -26.02
C ALA A 405 70.58 -25.34 -25.21
N MET A 406 70.26 -25.49 -23.93
CA MET A 406 70.08 -24.37 -23.00
C MET A 406 71.39 -23.62 -22.75
N ALA A 407 72.52 -24.33 -22.61
CA ALA A 407 73.82 -23.70 -22.44
C ALA A 407 74.20 -22.84 -23.66
N ASP A 408 74.04 -23.36 -24.88
CA ASP A 408 74.18 -22.58 -26.13
C ASP A 408 73.32 -21.30 -26.10
N PHE A 409 72.03 -21.45 -25.77
CA PHE A 409 71.07 -20.34 -25.76
C PHE A 409 71.35 -19.27 -24.69
N TYR A 410 71.83 -19.65 -23.50
CA TYR A 410 72.14 -18.70 -22.44
C TYR A 410 73.54 -18.09 -22.59
N LEU A 411 74.51 -18.86 -23.08
CA LEU A 411 75.89 -18.40 -23.25
C LEU A 411 76.04 -17.53 -24.49
N GLU A 412 75.49 -17.90 -25.65
CA GLU A 412 75.68 -17.15 -26.91
C GLU A 412 77.17 -16.77 -27.12
N ASP A 413 77.48 -15.49 -27.37
CA ASP A 413 78.85 -14.98 -27.49
C ASP A 413 79.55 -14.68 -26.14
N LYS A 414 78.89 -14.95 -25.00
CA LYS A 414 79.41 -14.63 -23.65
C LYS A 414 80.52 -15.60 -23.24
N SER A 415 81.45 -15.10 -22.43
CA SER A 415 82.62 -15.81 -21.89
C SER A 415 82.28 -16.67 -20.66
N GLY A 416 81.23 -17.50 -20.75
CA GLY A 416 80.86 -18.44 -19.70
C GLY A 416 81.46 -19.84 -19.92
N PHE A 417 81.18 -20.73 -18.97
CA PHE A 417 81.65 -22.11 -18.94
C PHE A 417 80.51 -23.07 -18.57
N ILE A 418 80.68 -24.35 -18.91
CA ILE A 418 79.75 -25.44 -18.58
C ILE A 418 80.40 -26.31 -17.50
N VAL A 419 79.65 -26.70 -16.48
CA VAL A 419 80.08 -27.70 -15.48
C VAL A 419 79.15 -28.90 -15.55
N LEU A 420 79.71 -30.11 -15.64
CA LEU A 420 78.96 -31.37 -15.66
C LEU A 420 79.51 -32.31 -14.58
N ASP A 421 78.60 -32.96 -13.85
CA ASP A 421 78.92 -33.95 -12.83
C ASP A 421 78.56 -35.35 -13.36
N ASP A 422 79.57 -36.20 -13.53
CA ASP A 422 79.55 -37.58 -14.08
C ASP A 422 78.57 -37.80 -15.28
N PRO A 423 78.63 -36.98 -16.36
CA PRO A 423 77.63 -36.99 -17.45
C PRO A 423 77.58 -38.29 -18.29
N LEU A 424 78.50 -39.23 -18.06
CA LEU A 424 78.65 -40.48 -18.80
C LEU A 424 78.25 -41.73 -17.99
N VAL A 425 77.89 -41.58 -16.71
CA VAL A 425 77.75 -42.69 -15.75
C VAL A 425 76.69 -43.75 -16.12
N ASN A 426 75.53 -43.31 -16.62
CA ASN A 426 74.40 -44.20 -16.95
C ASN A 426 74.39 -44.69 -18.41
N LEU A 427 75.45 -44.42 -19.16
CA LEU A 427 75.53 -44.70 -20.60
C LEU A 427 76.26 -46.03 -20.86
N ASP A 428 75.82 -46.76 -21.90
CA ASP A 428 76.58 -47.90 -22.43
C ASP A 428 77.88 -47.42 -23.12
N PRO A 429 78.91 -48.29 -23.28
CA PRO A 429 80.22 -47.86 -23.79
C PRO A 429 80.19 -47.20 -25.18
N GLN A 430 79.24 -47.56 -26.04
CA GLN A 430 79.09 -46.91 -27.34
C GLN A 430 78.57 -45.48 -27.15
N ARG A 431 77.54 -45.28 -26.32
CA ARG A 431 77.02 -43.95 -25.98
C ARG A 431 78.02 -43.10 -25.20
N GLN A 432 78.85 -43.69 -24.34
CA GLN A 432 79.90 -42.98 -23.62
C GLN A 432 80.90 -42.31 -24.57
N GLU A 433 81.42 -43.03 -25.56
CA GLU A 433 82.35 -42.42 -26.55
C GLU A 433 81.66 -41.35 -27.40
N MET A 434 80.38 -41.53 -27.74
CA MET A 434 79.63 -40.57 -28.55
C MET A 434 79.31 -39.28 -27.79
N ALA A 435 78.96 -39.40 -26.51
CA ALA A 435 78.78 -38.27 -25.61
C ALA A 435 80.11 -37.57 -25.31
N ALA A 436 81.19 -38.32 -25.06
CA ALA A 436 82.53 -37.76 -24.92
C ALA A 436 82.96 -36.99 -26.18
N LYS A 437 82.73 -37.54 -27.39
CA LYS A 437 83.01 -36.84 -28.65
C LYS A 437 82.23 -35.53 -28.76
N CYS A 438 80.93 -35.55 -28.47
CA CYS A 438 80.08 -34.35 -28.48
C CYS A 438 80.59 -33.28 -27.50
N LEU A 439 80.98 -33.68 -26.29
CA LEU A 439 81.54 -32.78 -25.29
C LEU A 439 82.92 -32.22 -25.70
N ARG A 440 83.77 -33.00 -26.38
CA ARG A 440 85.04 -32.52 -26.97
C ARG A 440 84.81 -31.49 -28.08
N GLU A 441 83.78 -31.66 -28.90
CA GLU A 441 83.40 -30.68 -29.94
C GLU A 441 82.97 -29.35 -29.30
N ILE A 442 82.16 -29.38 -28.24
CA ILE A 442 81.73 -28.18 -27.51
C ILE A 442 82.91 -27.52 -26.77
N ALA A 443 83.82 -28.33 -26.21
CA ALA A 443 85.01 -27.86 -25.51
C ALA A 443 86.00 -27.08 -26.40
N ALA A 444 85.89 -27.19 -27.73
CA ALA A 444 86.67 -26.38 -28.66
C ALA A 444 86.20 -24.92 -28.75
N GLU A 445 84.93 -24.63 -28.38
CA GLU A 445 84.32 -23.30 -28.47
C GLU A 445 84.04 -22.66 -27.10
N LYS A 446 83.76 -23.48 -26.07
CA LYS A 446 83.44 -23.05 -24.71
C LYS A 446 84.24 -23.85 -23.68
N GLN A 447 84.57 -23.25 -22.54
CA GLN A 447 85.20 -24.01 -21.46
C GLN A 447 84.20 -25.01 -20.85
N VAL A 448 84.56 -26.28 -20.81
CA VAL A 448 83.78 -27.36 -20.19
C VAL A 448 84.59 -27.98 -19.06
N ILE A 449 84.04 -27.98 -17.85
CA ILE A 449 84.61 -28.59 -16.65
C ILE A 449 83.78 -29.84 -16.36
N ILE A 450 84.43 -31.00 -16.25
CA ILE A 450 83.75 -32.27 -15.99
C ILE A 450 84.32 -32.88 -14.71
N LEU A 451 83.44 -33.14 -13.76
CA LEU A 451 83.74 -33.91 -12.56
C LEU A 451 83.40 -35.37 -12.84
N THR A 452 84.31 -36.30 -12.53
CA THR A 452 84.05 -37.73 -12.67
C THR A 452 84.89 -38.55 -11.70
N CYS A 453 84.28 -39.61 -11.15
CA CYS A 453 85.00 -40.62 -10.38
C CYS A 453 85.54 -41.79 -11.22
N HIS A 454 85.35 -41.76 -12.55
CA HIS A 454 85.67 -42.86 -13.46
C HIS A 454 86.89 -42.53 -14.36
N PRO A 455 88.07 -43.14 -14.13
CA PRO A 455 89.26 -42.91 -14.97
C PRO A 455 89.04 -43.21 -16.46
N SER A 456 88.14 -44.16 -16.78
CA SER A 456 87.75 -44.47 -18.16
C SER A 456 86.99 -43.33 -18.84
N HIS A 457 86.16 -42.56 -18.12
CA HIS A 457 85.46 -41.40 -18.67
C HIS A 457 86.43 -40.24 -18.90
N ALA A 458 87.32 -39.98 -17.94
CA ALA A 458 88.39 -38.99 -18.11
C ALA A 458 89.26 -39.28 -19.35
N ALA A 459 89.66 -40.55 -19.54
CA ALA A 459 90.43 -40.98 -20.71
C ALA A 459 89.68 -40.81 -22.05
N MET A 460 88.36 -41.02 -22.08
CA MET A 460 87.53 -40.73 -23.25
C MET A 460 87.43 -39.22 -23.52
N LEU A 461 87.35 -38.39 -22.48
CA LEU A 461 87.15 -36.95 -22.62
C LEU A 461 88.39 -36.18 -23.10
N GLN A 462 89.60 -36.70 -22.86
CA GLN A 462 90.88 -36.16 -23.41
C GLN A 462 91.17 -34.69 -23.06
N GLY A 463 90.62 -34.18 -21.95
CA GLY A 463 90.91 -32.85 -21.41
C GLY A 463 92.10 -32.84 -20.44
N ASP A 464 92.44 -31.65 -19.94
CA ASP A 464 93.44 -31.48 -18.88
C ASP A 464 92.95 -32.15 -17.58
N LEU A 465 93.55 -33.29 -17.22
CA LEU A 465 93.18 -34.06 -16.04
C LEU A 465 93.77 -33.43 -14.76
N ILE A 466 92.90 -33.13 -13.79
CA ILE A 466 93.26 -32.74 -12.43
C ILE A 466 92.83 -33.85 -11.49
N GLU A 467 93.80 -34.54 -10.89
CA GLU A 467 93.57 -35.48 -9.78
C GLU A 467 93.49 -34.68 -8.46
N LEU A 468 92.49 -34.99 -7.62
CA LEU A 468 92.15 -34.28 -6.37
C LEU A 468 92.46 -35.12 -5.12
#